data_AF-G8C3I8-F1
#
_entry.id   AF-G8C3I8-F1
#
_cell.length_a   1.000
_cell.length_b   1.000
_cell.length_c   1.000
_cell.angle_alpha   90.00
_cell.angle_beta   90.00
_cell.angle_gamma   90.00
#
_symmetry.space_group_name_H-M   'P 1'
#
loop_
_entity.id
_entity.type
_entity.pdbx_description
1 polymer ?
#
loop_
_entity_poly.entity_id
_entity_poly.type
_entity_poly.pdbx_seq_one_letter_code
_entity_poly.pdbx_strand_id
1 'polypeptide(L)'
;MIAPSLREVQEKVTFTAPQHLNNHSSTTSIKHTYLEIDKEGKAIKLNEDSTSKTREYQLKSKKHLQKYISGREKVERFAQSLESKPRRSRRSVQAQEYPKLSQEERESLLEMYKLFEDLEKERNKLAPKFNELDQTSSINLETSNRPNRSELESKLRQLRWSTQSEIEYTTERAAPYGKPKIPNSWLDWSKNPYKLFLESSSEYTTLIDKMTKASQDRDRYLQRQLPWGFFSTLIGPGTVKSTYSAKNSFDSKVSAARADFSNKVALKLLVWMDQHKKPIYS
;
A
#
# COMPACT_ATOMS: atom_id res chain seq x y z
N MET A 1 7.56 25.53 71.57
CA MET A 1 7.28 25.39 70.12
C MET A 1 6.76 26.72 69.63
N ILE A 2 7.26 27.16 68.46
CA ILE A 2 6.88 28.36 67.70
C ILE A 2 7.25 29.70 68.33
N ALA A 3 8.27 30.35 67.76
CA ALA A 3 8.35 31.79 67.45
C ALA A 3 9.80 32.04 67.00
N PRO A 4 10.03 32.53 65.77
CA PRO A 4 10.04 33.98 65.54
C PRO A 4 9.47 34.34 64.14
N SER A 5 9.16 35.58 63.78
CA SER A 5 10.14 36.65 63.54
C SER A 5 9.47 37.86 62.87
N LEU A 6 10.15 39.02 63.00
CA LEU A 6 10.11 40.22 62.16
C LEU A 6 8.88 41.13 62.34
N ARG A 7 8.97 42.17 63.18
CA ARG A 7 9.67 43.46 62.95
C ARG A 7 9.09 44.27 61.79
N GLU A 8 8.57 45.44 62.18
CA GLU A 8 8.78 46.73 61.51
C GLU A 8 8.72 46.72 59.99
N VAL A 9 7.56 47.08 59.43
CA VAL A 9 7.38 48.34 58.68
C VAL A 9 5.89 48.71 58.75
N GLN A 10 5.49 49.41 59.80
CA GLN A 10 4.35 50.33 59.72
C GLN A 10 4.90 51.67 59.20
N GLU A 11 5.12 51.78 57.90
CA GLU A 11 5.32 53.07 57.25
C GLU A 11 4.15 53.35 56.32
N LYS A 12 3.32 54.29 56.78
CA LYS A 12 2.52 55.25 56.01
C LYS A 12 2.38 54.93 54.52
N VAL A 13 1.28 54.29 54.16
CA VAL A 13 0.74 54.39 52.79
C VAL A 13 0.12 55.79 52.66
N THR A 14 0.98 56.77 52.34
CA THR A 14 0.55 58.04 51.77
C THR A 14 0.00 57.77 50.38
N PHE A 15 -1.32 57.87 50.21
CA PHE A 15 -1.97 57.97 48.90
C PHE A 15 -1.49 59.24 48.21
N THR A 16 -0.37 59.13 47.49
CA THR A 16 0.17 60.19 46.65
C THR A 16 -0.27 59.92 45.22
N ALA A 17 -1.17 60.80 44.78
CA ALA A 17 -1.69 60.97 43.43
C ALA A 17 -2.49 59.79 42.83
N PRO A 18 -3.59 60.07 42.11
CA PRO A 18 -4.14 59.07 41.20
C PRO A 18 -3.05 58.79 40.16
N GLN A 19 -2.36 57.66 40.30
CA GLN A 19 -1.65 57.10 39.17
C GLN A 19 -2.72 56.90 38.10
N HIS A 20 -2.63 57.71 37.05
CA HIS A 20 -3.29 57.45 35.79
C HIS A 20 -2.92 56.00 35.44
N LEU A 21 -3.83 55.07 35.75
CA LEU A 21 -3.76 53.72 35.24
C LEU A 21 -3.61 53.89 33.74
N ASN A 22 -2.45 53.47 33.23
CA ASN A 22 -2.16 53.49 31.83
C ASN A 22 -3.09 52.45 31.19
N ASN A 23 -4.36 52.82 31.03
CA ASN A 23 -5.45 51.94 30.64
C ASN A 23 -5.13 51.25 29.31
N HIS A 24 -4.24 51.83 28.50
CA HIS A 24 -3.75 51.25 27.26
C HIS A 24 -2.82 50.03 27.43
N SER A 25 -1.95 49.98 28.44
CA SER A 25 -1.10 48.78 28.65
C SER A 25 -1.91 47.64 29.26
N SER A 26 -2.85 47.95 30.16
CA SER A 26 -3.73 46.96 30.78
C SER A 26 -4.74 46.39 29.78
N THR A 27 -5.36 47.21 28.93
CA THR A 27 -6.28 46.74 27.89
C THR A 27 -5.58 45.95 26.78
N THR A 28 -4.35 46.32 26.41
CA THR A 28 -3.55 45.54 25.45
C THR A 28 -3.13 44.19 26.03
N SER A 29 -2.72 44.15 27.31
CA SER A 29 -2.40 42.91 28.02
C SER A 29 -3.62 41.98 28.15
N ILE A 30 -4.77 42.51 28.56
CA ILE A 30 -6.02 41.73 28.64
C ILE A 30 -6.44 41.17 27.28
N LYS A 31 -6.38 41.98 26.21
CA LYS A 31 -6.66 41.51 24.84
C LYS A 31 -5.71 40.39 24.41
N HIS A 32 -4.42 40.53 24.72
CA HIS A 32 -3.44 39.49 24.43
C HIS A 32 -3.74 38.19 25.19
N THR A 33 -4.08 38.26 26.47
CA THR A 33 -4.47 37.10 27.27
C THR A 33 -5.71 36.40 26.71
N TYR A 34 -6.74 37.15 26.31
CA TYR A 34 -7.94 36.56 25.68
C TYR A 34 -7.63 35.90 24.34
N LEU A 35 -6.78 36.50 23.51
CA LEU A 35 -6.35 35.90 22.25
C LEU A 35 -5.55 34.63 22.47
N GLU A 36 -4.70 34.59 23.50
CA GLU A 36 -3.93 33.39 23.84
C GLU A 36 -4.84 32.27 24.35
N ILE A 37 -5.82 32.58 25.21
CA ILE A 37 -6.82 31.62 25.68
C ILE A 37 -7.66 31.06 24.52
N ASP A 38 -8.07 31.89 23.55
CA ASP A 38 -8.80 31.44 22.37
C ASP A 38 -7.95 30.53 21.47
N LYS A 39 -6.66 30.87 21.29
CA LYS A 39 -5.69 30.02 20.58
C LYS A 39 -5.50 28.68 21.29
N GLU A 40 -5.27 28.68 22.60
CA GLU A 40 -5.14 27.46 23.41
C GLU A 40 -6.41 26.60 23.31
N GLY A 41 -7.59 27.20 23.42
CA GLY A 41 -8.87 26.51 23.29
C GLY A 41 -9.05 25.85 21.91
N LYS A 42 -8.64 26.54 20.83
CA LYS A 42 -8.65 25.98 19.48
C LYS A 42 -7.59 24.88 19.30
N ALA A 43 -6.42 25.02 19.89
CA ALA A 43 -5.35 24.03 19.85
C ALA A 43 -5.75 22.73 20.58
N ILE A 44 -6.38 22.85 21.76
CA ILE A 44 -6.90 21.70 22.51
C ILE A 44 -7.94 20.94 21.69
N LYS A 45 -8.93 21.64 21.11
CA LYS A 45 -9.94 21.02 20.24
C LYS A 45 -9.32 20.32 19.03
N LEU A 46 -8.33 20.96 18.39
CA LEU A 46 -7.63 20.36 17.25
C LEU A 46 -6.89 19.07 17.66
N ASN A 47 -6.29 19.06 18.85
CA ASN A 47 -5.61 17.89 19.40
C ASN A 47 -6.62 16.76 19.73
N GLU A 48 -7.76 17.09 20.33
CA GLU A 48 -8.84 16.12 20.58
C GLU A 48 -9.38 15.51 19.28
N ASP A 49 -9.66 16.33 18.27
CA ASP A 49 -10.10 15.88 16.94
C ASP A 49 -9.06 14.93 16.31
N SER A 50 -7.79 15.33 16.33
CA SER A 50 -6.68 14.55 15.75
C SER A 50 -6.47 13.20 16.47
N THR A 51 -6.48 13.20 17.80
CA THR A 51 -6.29 11.98 18.61
C THR A 51 -7.47 11.02 18.46
N SER A 52 -8.70 11.55 18.45
CA SER A 52 -9.92 10.77 18.21
C SER A 52 -9.88 10.10 16.83
N LYS A 53 -9.56 10.86 15.78
CA LYS A 53 -9.44 10.31 14.42
C LYS A 53 -8.33 9.28 14.29
N THR A 54 -7.17 9.55 14.88
CA THR A 54 -6.05 8.60 14.87
C THR A 54 -6.45 7.28 15.52
N ARG A 55 -7.14 7.32 16.67
CA ARG A 55 -7.64 6.13 17.35
C ARG A 55 -8.68 5.38 16.50
N GLU A 56 -9.57 6.09 15.82
CA GLU A 56 -10.56 5.51 14.89
C GLU A 56 -9.86 4.69 13.79
N TYR A 57 -8.86 5.28 13.12
CA TYR A 57 -8.13 4.60 12.05
C TYR A 57 -7.24 3.46 12.54
N GLN A 58 -6.65 3.57 13.75
CA GLN A 58 -5.92 2.47 14.39
C GLN A 58 -6.81 1.25 14.65
N LEU A 59 -8.06 1.47 15.10
CA LEU A 59 -9.01 0.39 15.32
C LEU A 59 -9.43 -0.27 14.00
N LYS A 60 -9.68 0.52 12.95
CA LYS A 60 -10.01 0.01 11.61
C LYS A 60 -8.86 -0.79 10.99
N SER A 61 -7.62 -0.30 11.13
CA SER A 61 -6.43 -0.94 10.56
C SER A 61 -6.07 -2.26 11.25
N LYS A 62 -6.36 -2.40 12.55
CA LYS A 62 -6.02 -3.58 13.36
C LYS A 62 -6.52 -4.90 12.74
N LYS A 63 -7.71 -4.90 12.13
CA LYS A 63 -8.28 -6.08 11.45
C LYS A 63 -7.43 -6.57 10.28
N HIS A 64 -6.81 -5.65 9.55
CA HIS A 64 -6.07 -5.94 8.32
C HIS A 64 -4.55 -6.01 8.53
N LEU A 65 -4.06 -5.55 9.69
CA LEU A 65 -2.64 -5.30 9.95
C LEU A 65 -1.74 -6.53 9.77
N GLN A 66 -2.14 -7.69 10.30
CA GLN A 66 -1.30 -8.89 10.24
C GLN A 66 -1.09 -9.36 8.79
N LYS A 67 -2.17 -9.42 8.00
CA LYS A 67 -2.11 -9.82 6.59
C LYS A 67 -1.43 -8.77 5.74
N TYR A 68 -1.60 -7.50 6.09
CA TYR A 68 -0.91 -6.39 5.45
C TYR A 68 0.61 -6.50 5.59
N ILE A 69 1.11 -6.69 6.82
CA ILE A 69 2.55 -6.82 7.10
C ILE A 69 3.13 -8.00 6.31
N SER A 70 2.47 -9.16 6.37
CA SER A 70 2.90 -10.33 5.61
C SER A 70 2.92 -10.08 4.10
N GLY A 71 1.87 -9.45 3.55
CA GLY A 71 1.81 -9.08 2.14
C GLY A 71 2.92 -8.10 1.75
N ARG A 72 3.17 -7.08 2.57
CA ARG A 72 4.21 -6.08 2.35
C ARG A 72 5.60 -6.72 2.28
N GLU A 73 5.93 -7.58 3.24
CA GLU A 73 7.22 -8.30 3.25
C GLU A 73 7.44 -9.15 1.99
N LYS A 74 6.37 -9.80 1.48
CA LYS A 74 6.46 -10.58 0.23
C LYS A 74 6.73 -9.68 -0.97
N VAL A 75 6.08 -8.52 -1.03
CA VAL A 75 6.26 -7.53 -2.10
C VAL A 75 7.65 -6.89 -2.03
N GLU A 76 8.16 -6.59 -0.84
CA GLU A 76 9.52 -6.08 -0.63
C GLU A 76 10.57 -7.09 -1.12
N ARG A 77 10.41 -8.38 -0.80
CA ARG A 77 11.30 -9.44 -1.33
C ARG A 77 11.24 -9.53 -2.85
N PHE A 78 10.06 -9.36 -3.44
CA PHE A 78 9.90 -9.28 -4.88
C PHE A 78 10.62 -8.05 -5.46
N ALA A 79 10.45 -6.86 -4.87
CA ALA A 79 11.12 -5.65 -5.33
C ALA A 79 12.65 -5.77 -5.28
N GLN A 80 13.20 -6.32 -4.19
CA GLN A 80 14.63 -6.61 -4.05
C GLN A 80 15.12 -7.56 -5.15
N SER A 81 14.31 -8.54 -5.55
CA SER A 81 14.66 -9.46 -6.64
C SER A 81 14.76 -8.78 -8.02
N LEU A 82 14.04 -7.67 -8.22
CA LEU A 82 14.12 -6.88 -9.46
C LEU A 82 15.38 -6.01 -9.51
N GLU A 83 15.84 -5.50 -8.37
CA GLU A 83 17.05 -4.67 -8.25
C GLU A 83 18.35 -5.50 -8.23
N SER A 84 18.24 -6.76 -7.77
CA SER A 84 19.36 -7.68 -7.68
C SER A 84 19.87 -8.08 -9.07
N LYS A 85 20.92 -7.40 -9.56
CA LYS A 85 21.65 -7.86 -10.75
C LYS A 85 22.07 -9.32 -10.54
N PRO A 86 21.83 -10.24 -11.50
CA PRO A 86 22.23 -11.63 -11.36
C PRO A 86 23.75 -11.70 -11.27
N ARG A 87 24.29 -11.80 -10.06
CA ARG A 87 25.68 -12.18 -9.84
C ARG A 87 25.84 -13.54 -10.49
N ARG A 88 26.75 -13.62 -11.47
CA ARG A 88 27.12 -14.79 -12.28
C ARG A 88 26.97 -16.08 -11.47
N SER A 89 25.80 -16.70 -11.56
CA SER A 89 25.44 -17.86 -10.76
C SER A 89 26.17 -19.06 -11.35
N ARG A 90 27.12 -19.61 -10.58
CA ARG A 90 27.65 -20.95 -10.84
C ARG A 90 26.46 -21.91 -10.83
N ARG A 91 26.34 -22.70 -11.91
CA ARG A 91 25.41 -23.83 -12.16
C ARG A 91 24.35 -24.08 -11.07
N SER A 92 23.09 -24.07 -11.52
CA SER A 92 21.90 -24.64 -10.87
C SER A 92 21.39 -23.99 -9.58
N VAL A 93 21.48 -22.66 -9.44
CA VAL A 93 20.60 -21.98 -8.48
C VAL A 93 19.20 -21.93 -9.10
N GLN A 94 18.30 -22.75 -8.56
CA GLN A 94 16.86 -22.70 -8.83
C GLN A 94 16.43 -21.24 -8.78
N ALA A 95 15.78 -20.74 -9.84
CA ALA A 95 15.30 -19.38 -9.90
C ALA A 95 14.55 -19.07 -8.59
N GLN A 96 14.97 -18.01 -7.91
CA GLN A 96 14.47 -17.68 -6.57
C GLN A 96 12.96 -17.43 -6.66
N GLU A 97 12.17 -18.42 -6.27
CA GLU A 97 10.71 -18.33 -6.24
C GLU A 97 10.33 -17.40 -5.09
N TYR A 98 9.87 -16.19 -5.42
CA TYR A 98 9.32 -15.27 -4.42
C TYR A 98 7.93 -15.72 -4.00
N PRO A 99 7.59 -15.54 -2.71
CA PRO A 99 6.31 -15.97 -2.16
C PRO A 99 5.13 -15.25 -2.82
N LYS A 100 4.13 -16.03 -3.24
CA LYS A 100 2.87 -15.55 -3.82
C LYS A 100 2.02 -14.83 -2.76
N LEU A 101 1.35 -13.76 -3.19
CA LEU A 101 0.35 -13.06 -2.39
C LEU A 101 -0.94 -13.90 -2.28
N SER A 102 -1.42 -14.09 -1.05
CA SER A 102 -2.73 -14.69 -0.80
C SER A 102 -3.86 -13.71 -1.14
N GLN A 103 -5.09 -14.21 -1.23
CA GLN A 103 -6.27 -13.37 -1.43
C GLN A 103 -6.46 -12.37 -0.27
N GLU A 104 -6.32 -12.86 0.96
CA GLU A 104 -6.45 -12.03 2.18
C GLU A 104 -5.36 -10.95 2.25
N GLU A 105 -4.12 -11.27 1.84
CA GLU A 105 -3.03 -10.30 1.76
C GLU A 105 -3.35 -9.20 0.74
N ARG A 106 -3.84 -9.58 -0.45
CA ARG A 106 -4.27 -8.62 -1.50
C ARG A 106 -5.40 -7.72 -1.03
N GLU A 107 -6.40 -8.29 -0.35
CA GLU A 107 -7.50 -7.53 0.24
C GLU A 107 -6.98 -6.57 1.32
N SER A 108 -6.12 -7.04 2.22
CA SER A 108 -5.55 -6.19 3.28
C SER A 108 -4.70 -5.04 2.76
N LEU A 109 -3.96 -5.24 1.65
CA LEU A 109 -3.22 -4.17 0.96
C LEU A 109 -4.16 -3.09 0.42
N LEU A 110 -5.29 -3.50 -0.18
CA LEU A 110 -6.30 -2.58 -0.68
C LEU A 110 -7.01 -1.82 0.46
N GLU A 111 -7.37 -2.51 1.54
CA GLU A 111 -8.04 -1.88 2.68
C GLU A 111 -7.12 -0.89 3.41
N MET A 112 -5.84 -1.24 3.57
CA MET A 112 -4.86 -0.29 4.13
C MET A 112 -4.65 0.92 3.23
N TYR A 113 -4.63 0.73 1.90
CA TYR A 113 -4.58 1.83 0.95
C TYR A 113 -5.79 2.77 1.10
N LYS A 114 -7.02 2.23 1.24
CA LYS A 114 -8.22 3.04 1.48
C LYS A 114 -8.14 3.84 2.77
N LEU A 115 -7.69 3.20 3.86
CA LEU A 115 -7.49 3.87 5.15
C LEU A 115 -6.45 4.99 5.04
N PHE A 116 -5.39 4.77 4.26
CA PHE A 116 -4.37 5.78 3.99
C PHE A 116 -4.93 6.98 3.21
N GLU A 117 -5.71 6.76 2.15
CA GLU A 117 -6.39 7.85 1.44
C GLU A 117 -7.32 8.64 2.34
N ASP A 118 -8.07 7.97 3.20
CA ASP A 118 -9.00 8.63 4.11
C ASP A 118 -8.25 9.41 5.21
N LEU A 119 -7.10 8.91 5.69
CA LEU A 119 -6.18 9.64 6.57
C LEU A 119 -5.61 10.89 5.90
N GLU A 120 -5.25 10.83 4.62
CA GLU A 120 -4.78 12.01 3.91
C GLU A 120 -5.87 13.06 3.72
N LYS A 121 -7.12 12.66 3.46
CA LYS A 121 -8.25 13.61 3.44
C LYS A 121 -8.41 14.30 4.78
N GLU A 122 -8.31 13.57 5.88
CA GLU A 122 -8.36 14.16 7.22
C GLU A 122 -7.16 15.07 7.48
N ARG A 123 -5.94 14.68 7.08
CA ARG A 123 -4.75 15.53 7.12
C ARG A 123 -4.98 16.86 6.39
N ASN A 124 -5.55 16.81 5.19
CA ASN A 124 -5.83 18.00 4.39
C ASN A 124 -6.91 18.90 5.01
N LYS A 125 -7.83 18.36 5.84
CA LYS A 125 -8.80 19.14 6.62
C LYS A 125 -8.19 19.77 7.87
N LEU A 126 -7.20 19.12 8.50
CA LEU A 126 -6.56 19.58 9.72
C LEU A 126 -5.43 20.59 9.47
N ALA A 127 -4.70 20.45 8.36
CA ALA A 127 -3.61 21.35 7.98
C ALA A 127 -3.98 22.85 7.94
N PRO A 128 -5.11 23.29 7.35
CA PRO A 128 -5.47 24.71 7.38
C PRO A 128 -5.79 25.19 8.80
N LYS A 129 -6.45 24.37 9.62
CA LYS A 129 -6.73 24.69 11.03
C LYS A 129 -5.44 24.85 11.86
N PHE A 130 -4.40 24.08 11.51
CA PHE A 130 -3.08 24.23 12.13
C PHE A 130 -2.39 25.52 11.68
N ASN A 131 -2.41 25.84 10.38
CA ASN A 131 -1.84 27.08 9.84
C ASN A 131 -2.54 28.34 10.39
N GLU A 132 -3.84 28.26 10.73
CA GLU A 132 -4.57 29.35 11.40
C GLU A 132 -4.04 29.63 12.83
N LEU A 133 -3.56 28.59 13.51
CA LEU A 133 -2.98 28.68 14.85
C LEU A 133 -1.51 29.13 14.79
N ASP A 134 -0.75 28.56 13.87
CA ASP A 134 0.66 28.81 13.65
C ASP A 134 0.87 29.57 12.33
N GLN A 135 0.69 30.90 12.38
CA GLN A 135 0.81 31.81 11.24
C GLN A 135 2.24 31.87 10.65
N THR A 136 3.20 31.23 11.31
CA THR A 136 4.61 31.15 10.92
C THR A 136 4.94 29.95 10.04
N SER A 137 4.08 28.92 10.02
CA SER A 137 4.39 27.63 9.40
C SER A 137 3.37 27.28 8.32
N SER A 138 3.68 27.53 7.04
CA SER A 138 2.85 27.01 5.96
C SER A 138 3.14 25.53 5.73
N ILE A 139 2.22 24.64 6.16
CA ILE A 139 2.32 23.22 5.83
C ILE A 139 1.94 23.04 4.34
N ASN A 140 2.96 22.96 3.47
CA ASN A 140 2.78 22.55 2.08
C ASN A 140 2.68 21.03 2.01
N LEU A 141 1.46 20.52 1.82
CA LEU A 141 1.21 19.10 1.63
C LEU A 141 1.37 18.78 0.14
N GLU A 142 2.43 18.06 -0.21
CA GLU A 142 2.57 17.50 -1.54
C GLU A 142 1.42 16.50 -1.79
N THR A 143 0.67 16.73 -2.88
CA THR A 143 -0.31 15.77 -3.37
C THR A 143 0.42 14.81 -4.29
N SER A 144 0.57 13.58 -3.81
CA SER A 144 1.10 12.48 -4.60
C SER A 144 0.21 12.24 -5.83
N ASN A 145 0.82 12.12 -7.01
CA ASN A 145 0.10 11.84 -8.25
C ASN A 145 -0.44 10.40 -8.23
N ARG A 146 -1.71 10.25 -7.86
CA ARG A 146 -2.41 8.97 -7.64
C ARG A 146 -3.76 8.95 -8.37
N PRO A 147 -4.22 7.78 -8.81
CA PRO A 147 -5.54 7.65 -9.43
C PRO A 147 -6.67 7.88 -8.43
N ASN A 148 -7.84 8.25 -8.93
CA ASN A 148 -9.03 8.35 -8.10
C ASN A 148 -9.45 6.96 -7.58
N ARG A 149 -9.94 6.89 -6.34
CA ARG A 149 -10.38 5.66 -5.69
C ARG A 149 -11.37 4.84 -6.52
N SER A 150 -12.34 5.50 -7.14
CA SER A 150 -13.35 4.83 -7.99
C SER A 150 -12.73 4.19 -9.23
N GLU A 151 -11.73 4.84 -9.82
CA GLU A 151 -10.99 4.31 -10.96
C GLU A 151 -10.15 3.11 -10.53
N LEU A 152 -9.41 3.23 -9.42
CA LEU A 152 -8.61 2.16 -8.84
C LEU A 152 -9.46 0.91 -8.56
N GLU A 153 -10.56 1.06 -7.82
CA GLU A 153 -11.45 -0.05 -7.48
C GLU A 153 -12.06 -0.69 -8.73
N SER A 154 -12.43 0.11 -9.74
CA SER A 154 -12.92 -0.39 -11.03
C SER A 154 -11.88 -1.24 -11.76
N LYS A 155 -10.62 -0.77 -11.83
CA LYS A 155 -9.53 -1.52 -12.47
C LYS A 155 -9.21 -2.80 -11.67
N LEU A 156 -9.11 -2.73 -10.35
CA LEU A 156 -8.86 -3.90 -9.50
C LEU A 156 -9.98 -4.94 -9.58
N ARG A 157 -11.23 -4.51 -9.76
CA ARG A 157 -12.36 -5.41 -10.00
C ARG A 157 -12.24 -6.15 -11.33
N GLN A 158 -11.80 -5.47 -12.39
CA GLN A 158 -11.51 -6.11 -13.69
C GLN A 158 -10.40 -7.16 -13.58
N LEU A 159 -9.43 -6.94 -12.69
CA LEU A 159 -8.34 -7.89 -12.40
C LEU A 159 -8.73 -9.02 -11.44
N ARG A 160 -9.95 -9.00 -10.88
CA ARG A 160 -10.42 -9.90 -9.82
C ARG A 160 -9.47 -9.92 -8.61
N TRP A 161 -8.94 -8.75 -8.27
CA TRP A 161 -7.90 -8.55 -7.27
C TRP A 161 -8.20 -9.18 -5.90
N SER A 162 -9.41 -8.98 -5.39
CA SER A 162 -9.84 -9.43 -4.06
C SER A 162 -10.80 -10.62 -4.09
N THR A 163 -11.33 -10.98 -5.27
CA THR A 163 -12.43 -11.97 -5.37
C THR A 163 -11.95 -13.37 -5.72
N GLN A 164 -10.79 -13.52 -6.36
CA GLN A 164 -10.25 -14.81 -6.76
C GLN A 164 -8.92 -15.11 -6.09
N SER A 165 -8.62 -16.40 -5.94
CA SER A 165 -7.33 -16.89 -5.41
C SER A 165 -6.14 -16.52 -6.31
N GLU A 166 -6.39 -16.21 -7.58
CA GLU A 166 -5.42 -15.74 -8.56
C GLU A 166 -5.99 -14.54 -9.30
N ILE A 167 -5.13 -13.60 -9.68
CA ILE A 167 -5.57 -12.44 -10.46
C ILE A 167 -5.72 -12.79 -11.93
N GLU A 168 -6.67 -12.13 -12.59
CA GLU A 168 -6.89 -12.27 -14.02
C GLU A 168 -5.81 -11.46 -14.76
N TYR A 169 -5.05 -12.11 -15.65
CA TYR A 169 -3.96 -11.50 -16.42
C TYR A 169 -4.27 -11.39 -17.92
N THR A 170 -5.28 -12.12 -18.41
CA THR A 170 -5.76 -12.10 -19.80
C THR A 170 -7.27 -12.23 -19.83
N THR A 171 -7.90 -11.67 -20.86
CA THR A 171 -9.32 -11.91 -21.17
C THR A 171 -9.53 -13.07 -22.15
N GLU A 172 -8.45 -13.69 -22.63
CA GLU A 172 -8.54 -14.87 -23.48
C GLU A 172 -9.28 -15.98 -22.76
N ARG A 173 -10.33 -16.50 -23.38
CA ARG A 173 -11.09 -17.65 -22.88
C ARG A 173 -11.11 -18.74 -23.92
N ALA A 174 -10.89 -19.96 -23.45
CA ALA A 174 -11.15 -21.14 -24.25
C ALA A 174 -12.62 -21.11 -24.68
N ALA A 175 -12.85 -21.06 -25.98
CA ALA A 175 -14.19 -21.16 -26.51
C ALA A 175 -14.67 -22.62 -26.41
N PRO A 176 -15.99 -22.84 -26.29
CA PRO A 176 -16.57 -24.17 -26.45
C PRO A 176 -16.15 -24.80 -27.78
N TYR A 177 -16.14 -26.13 -27.83
CA TYR A 177 -15.75 -26.86 -29.04
C TYR A 177 -16.48 -26.32 -30.28
N GLY A 178 -15.73 -26.05 -31.35
CA GLY A 178 -16.25 -25.51 -32.61
C GLY A 178 -16.42 -23.98 -32.67
N LYS A 179 -16.11 -23.23 -31.61
CA LYS A 179 -16.15 -21.76 -31.62
C LYS A 179 -14.74 -21.14 -31.61
N PRO A 180 -14.53 -19.98 -32.26
CA PRO A 180 -13.25 -19.29 -32.19
C PRO A 180 -13.01 -18.79 -30.77
N LYS A 181 -11.75 -18.85 -30.33
CA LYS A 181 -11.33 -18.29 -29.03
C LYS A 181 -11.67 -16.81 -28.95
N ILE A 182 -12.12 -16.39 -27.76
CA ILE A 182 -12.35 -14.96 -27.51
C ILE A 182 -10.98 -14.28 -27.42
N PRO A 183 -10.69 -13.28 -28.27
CA PRO A 183 -9.38 -12.64 -28.31
C PRO A 183 -9.12 -11.85 -27.02
N ASN A 184 -7.85 -11.70 -26.67
CA ASN A 184 -7.47 -10.91 -25.50
C ASN A 184 -7.67 -9.41 -25.76
N SER A 185 -8.78 -8.86 -25.24
CA SER A 185 -9.11 -7.43 -25.29
C SER A 185 -8.09 -6.54 -24.58
N TRP A 186 -7.27 -7.09 -23.67
CA TRP A 186 -6.24 -6.33 -22.94
C TRP A 186 -4.94 -6.13 -23.71
N LEU A 187 -4.83 -6.68 -24.94
CA LEU A 187 -3.74 -6.31 -25.86
C LEU A 187 -3.83 -4.84 -26.28
N ASP A 188 -5.04 -4.27 -26.31
CA ASP A 188 -5.24 -2.83 -26.48
C ASP A 188 -4.86 -2.10 -25.18
N TRP A 189 -3.69 -1.45 -25.19
CA TRP A 189 -3.16 -0.74 -24.03
C TRP A 189 -4.09 0.36 -23.51
N SER A 190 -4.90 0.95 -24.38
CA SER A 190 -5.84 2.01 -23.98
C SER A 190 -6.93 1.51 -23.02
N LYS A 191 -7.30 0.23 -23.14
CA LYS A 191 -8.36 -0.42 -22.35
C LYS A 191 -7.82 -1.33 -21.26
N ASN A 192 -6.51 -1.61 -21.27
CA ASN A 192 -5.88 -2.54 -20.35
C ASN A 192 -5.95 -2.03 -18.88
N PRO A 193 -6.50 -2.80 -17.94
CA PRO A 193 -6.56 -2.41 -16.52
C PRO A 193 -5.17 -2.30 -15.86
N TYR A 194 -4.16 -2.99 -16.38
CA TYR A 194 -2.77 -2.91 -15.90
C TYR A 194 -2.08 -1.60 -16.23
N LYS A 195 -2.65 -0.75 -17.12
CA LYS A 195 -2.11 0.58 -17.43
C LYS A 195 -1.97 1.49 -16.21
N LEU A 196 -2.81 1.29 -15.19
CA LEU A 196 -2.71 2.04 -13.94
C LEU A 196 -1.49 1.64 -13.08
N PHE A 197 -1.04 0.39 -13.23
CA PHE A 197 -0.07 -0.24 -12.34
C PHE A 197 1.31 -0.39 -12.96
N LEU A 198 1.37 -0.58 -14.28
CA LEU A 198 2.60 -0.74 -15.06
C LEU A 198 2.93 0.55 -15.80
N GLU A 199 4.20 0.74 -16.11
CA GLU A 199 4.67 1.99 -16.73
C GLU A 199 4.44 2.01 -18.24
N SER A 200 4.49 0.84 -18.87
CA SER A 200 4.45 0.72 -20.33
C SER A 200 3.70 -0.53 -20.80
N SER A 201 3.22 -0.49 -22.04
CA SER A 201 2.66 -1.68 -22.70
C SER A 201 3.71 -2.79 -22.85
N SER A 202 4.98 -2.44 -23.04
CA SER A 202 6.09 -3.40 -23.10
C SER A 202 6.26 -4.19 -21.80
N GLU A 203 6.06 -3.55 -20.65
CA GLU A 203 6.10 -4.27 -19.37
C GLU A 203 4.97 -5.31 -19.30
N TYR A 204 3.76 -4.96 -19.75
CA TYR A 204 2.66 -5.91 -19.83
C TYR A 204 2.94 -7.07 -20.80
N THR A 205 3.46 -6.78 -21.99
CA THR A 205 3.76 -7.84 -22.99
C THR A 205 4.82 -8.80 -22.47
N THR A 206 5.88 -8.31 -21.82
CA THR A 206 6.91 -9.19 -21.24
C THR A 206 6.37 -10.12 -20.15
N LEU A 207 5.43 -9.64 -19.32
CA LEU A 207 4.74 -10.47 -18.32
C LEU A 207 3.87 -11.55 -18.98
N ILE A 208 3.14 -11.20 -20.05
CA ILE A 208 2.33 -12.14 -20.82
C ILE A 208 3.23 -13.18 -21.52
N ASP A 209 4.34 -12.77 -22.11
CA ASP A 209 5.29 -13.67 -22.78
C ASP A 209 5.94 -14.65 -21.79
N LYS A 210 6.30 -14.17 -20.59
CA LYS A 210 6.81 -15.03 -19.51
C LYS A 210 5.78 -16.06 -19.08
N MET A 211 4.52 -15.64 -18.94
CA MET A 211 3.40 -16.49 -18.54
C MET A 211 3.06 -17.53 -19.62
N THR A 212 2.92 -17.10 -20.87
CA THR A 212 2.59 -17.97 -22.01
C THR A 212 3.70 -18.99 -22.25
N LYS A 213 4.96 -18.58 -22.17
CA LYS A 213 6.10 -19.51 -22.26
C LYS A 213 6.09 -20.55 -21.14
N ALA A 214 5.85 -20.15 -19.88
CA ALA A 214 5.75 -21.08 -18.76
C ALA A 214 4.60 -22.09 -18.94
N SER A 215 3.45 -21.63 -19.44
CA SER A 215 2.32 -22.51 -19.76
C SER A 215 2.61 -23.45 -20.92
N GLN A 216 3.22 -22.96 -22.00
CA GLN A 216 3.60 -23.80 -23.14
C GLN A 216 4.63 -24.86 -22.76
N ASP A 217 5.62 -24.51 -21.93
CA ASP A 217 6.63 -25.45 -21.44
C ASP A 217 5.99 -26.55 -20.58
N ARG A 218 5.03 -26.19 -19.72
CA ARG A 218 4.23 -27.14 -18.94
C ARG A 218 3.40 -28.05 -19.85
N ASP A 219 2.65 -27.48 -20.79
CA ASP A 219 1.76 -28.25 -21.66
C ASP A 219 2.56 -29.18 -22.57
N ARG A 220 3.71 -28.72 -23.09
CA ARG A 220 4.66 -29.54 -23.86
C ARG A 220 5.24 -30.67 -23.00
N TYR A 221 5.58 -30.43 -21.74
CA TYR A 221 6.01 -31.47 -20.81
C TYR A 221 4.91 -32.52 -20.62
N LEU A 222 3.67 -32.09 -20.32
CA LEU A 222 2.55 -32.99 -20.16
C LEU A 222 2.28 -33.81 -21.42
N GLN A 223 2.26 -33.18 -22.60
CA GLN A 223 2.06 -33.86 -23.88
C GLN A 223 3.14 -34.91 -24.17
N ARG A 224 4.41 -34.62 -23.87
CA ARG A 224 5.50 -35.59 -24.01
C ARG A 224 5.37 -36.78 -23.07
N GLN A 225 4.76 -36.58 -21.90
CA GLN A 225 4.55 -37.63 -20.91
C GLN A 225 3.26 -38.42 -21.11
N LEU A 226 2.31 -37.97 -21.94
CA LEU A 226 1.04 -38.68 -22.22
C LEU A 226 1.22 -40.16 -22.64
N PRO A 227 2.07 -40.51 -23.64
CA PRO A 227 2.24 -41.91 -24.02
C PRO A 227 2.86 -42.73 -22.87
N TRP A 228 3.87 -42.18 -22.18
CA TRP A 228 4.49 -42.81 -21.01
C TRP A 228 3.53 -42.93 -19.81
N GLY A 229 2.58 -42.01 -19.70
CA GLY A 229 1.47 -42.04 -18.75
C GLY A 229 0.55 -43.23 -18.97
N PHE A 230 0.18 -43.49 -20.23
CA PHE A 230 -0.62 -44.66 -20.60
C PHE A 230 0.10 -45.98 -20.31
N PHE A 231 1.39 -46.07 -20.64
CA PHE A 231 2.18 -47.26 -20.32
C PHE A 231 2.41 -47.44 -18.82
N SER A 232 2.63 -46.36 -18.06
CA SER A 232 2.82 -46.43 -16.61
C SER A 232 1.54 -46.80 -15.84
N THR A 233 0.35 -46.41 -16.33
CA THR A 233 -0.92 -46.86 -15.74
C THR A 233 -1.13 -48.38 -15.83
N LEU A 234 -0.55 -49.03 -16.84
CA LEU A 234 -0.62 -50.50 -17.01
C LEU A 234 0.36 -51.24 -16.09
N ILE A 235 1.48 -50.61 -15.71
CA ILE A 235 2.53 -51.23 -14.89
C ILE A 235 2.25 -51.05 -13.39
N GLY A 236 1.67 -49.91 -13.00
CA GLY A 236 1.19 -49.68 -11.63
C GLY A 236 1.48 -48.27 -11.08
N PRO A 237 0.84 -47.90 -9.96
CA PRO A 237 0.75 -46.51 -9.48
C PRO A 237 2.10 -45.87 -9.08
N GLY A 238 3.10 -46.67 -8.70
CA GLY A 238 4.45 -46.17 -8.39
C GLY A 238 5.18 -45.59 -9.60
N THR A 239 4.94 -46.14 -10.79
CA THR A 239 5.58 -45.68 -12.03
C THR A 239 4.98 -44.37 -12.54
N VAL A 240 3.67 -44.17 -12.37
CA VAL A 240 2.97 -42.92 -12.71
C VAL A 240 3.56 -41.72 -11.94
N LYS A 241 3.86 -41.89 -10.64
CA LYS A 241 4.50 -40.82 -9.85
C LYS A 241 5.87 -40.42 -10.39
N SER A 242 6.65 -41.38 -10.90
CA SER A 242 7.97 -41.13 -11.49
C SER A 242 7.87 -40.37 -12.82
N THR A 243 6.94 -40.79 -13.70
CA THR A 243 6.71 -40.16 -15.02
C THR A 243 6.34 -38.67 -14.90
N TYR A 244 5.59 -38.31 -13.85
CA TYR A 244 5.15 -36.94 -13.58
C TYR A 244 5.96 -36.23 -12.49
N SER A 245 7.13 -36.74 -12.11
CA SER A 245 7.97 -36.20 -11.02
C SER A 245 8.35 -34.72 -11.19
N ALA A 246 8.52 -34.25 -12.43
CA ALA A 246 8.88 -32.86 -12.73
C ALA A 246 7.65 -31.92 -12.86
N LYS A 247 6.42 -32.43 -12.78
CA LYS A 247 5.19 -31.64 -12.92
C LYS A 247 5.14 -30.45 -11.97
N ASN A 248 5.51 -30.66 -10.70
CA ASN A 248 5.50 -29.62 -9.68
C ASN A 248 6.42 -28.44 -10.03
N SER A 249 7.54 -28.67 -10.72
CA SER A 249 8.45 -27.59 -11.15
C SER A 249 7.88 -26.76 -12.30
N PHE A 250 7.11 -27.38 -13.20
CA PHE A 250 6.42 -26.62 -14.26
C PHE A 250 5.21 -25.86 -13.71
N ASP A 251 4.45 -26.49 -12.80
CA ASP A 251 3.36 -25.83 -12.09
C ASP A 251 3.86 -24.64 -11.24
N SER A 252 5.02 -24.77 -10.59
CA SER A 252 5.63 -23.67 -9.82
C SER A 252 6.07 -22.51 -10.70
N LYS A 253 6.67 -22.77 -11.87
CA LYS A 253 7.03 -21.72 -12.86
C LYS A 253 5.82 -20.95 -13.36
N VAL A 254 4.71 -21.64 -13.65
CA VAL A 254 3.45 -20.98 -14.06
C VAL A 254 2.90 -20.14 -12.91
N SER A 255 2.91 -20.68 -11.68
CA SER A 255 2.47 -19.95 -10.49
C SER A 255 3.31 -18.69 -10.22
N ALA A 256 4.64 -18.78 -10.36
CA ALA A 256 5.55 -17.66 -10.19
C ALA A 256 5.33 -16.57 -11.26
N ALA A 257 5.18 -16.96 -12.53
CA ALA A 257 4.87 -16.01 -13.60
C ALA A 257 3.51 -15.31 -13.38
N ARG A 258 2.52 -16.00 -12.79
CA ARG A 258 1.25 -15.37 -12.36
C ARG A 258 1.42 -14.44 -11.17
N ALA A 259 2.27 -14.82 -10.21
CA ALA A 259 2.54 -14.00 -9.03
C ALA A 259 3.16 -12.65 -9.39
N ASP A 260 3.92 -12.56 -10.49
CA ASP A 260 4.49 -11.30 -10.99
C ASP A 260 3.46 -10.20 -11.20
N PHE A 261 2.35 -10.53 -11.85
CA PHE A 261 1.27 -9.58 -12.07
C PHE A 261 0.74 -9.07 -10.72
N SER A 262 0.59 -9.97 -9.73
CA SER A 262 0.03 -9.58 -8.42
C SER A 262 1.00 -8.73 -7.62
N ASN A 263 2.28 -9.06 -7.69
CA ASN A 263 3.32 -8.33 -6.99
C ASN A 263 3.57 -6.95 -7.61
N LYS A 264 3.46 -6.81 -8.94
CA LYS A 264 3.55 -5.50 -9.62
C LYS A 264 2.42 -4.55 -9.22
N VAL A 265 1.18 -5.06 -9.19
CA VAL A 265 0.03 -4.28 -8.70
C VAL A 265 0.21 -3.88 -7.24
N ALA A 266 0.60 -4.84 -6.38
CA ALA A 266 0.84 -4.56 -4.96
C ALA A 266 1.99 -3.56 -4.74
N LEU A 267 3.08 -3.68 -5.50
CA LEU A 267 4.21 -2.74 -5.45
C LEU A 267 3.75 -1.32 -5.77
N LYS A 268 2.89 -1.15 -6.79
CA LYS A 268 2.35 0.16 -7.13
C LYS A 268 1.49 0.74 -6.00
N LEU A 269 0.67 -0.09 -5.33
CA LEU A 269 -0.09 0.34 -4.15
C LEU A 269 0.84 0.82 -3.02
N LEU A 270 1.94 0.10 -2.76
CA LEU A 270 2.93 0.52 -1.76
C LEU A 270 3.64 1.83 -2.13
N VAL A 271 3.95 2.02 -3.43
CA VAL A 271 4.53 3.27 -3.93
C VAL A 271 3.57 4.44 -3.73
N TRP A 272 2.27 4.26 -3.98
CA TRP A 272 1.30 5.32 -3.70
C TRP A 272 1.14 5.59 -2.20
N MET A 273 1.33 4.60 -1.32
CA MET A 273 1.36 4.83 0.12
C MET A 273 2.68 5.42 0.64
N ASP A 274 3.63 5.76 -0.25
CA ASP A 274 4.98 6.20 0.08
C ASP A 274 5.75 5.20 0.97
N GLN A 275 5.38 3.92 0.91
CA GLN A 275 6.03 2.82 1.65
C GLN A 275 7.07 2.08 0.84
N HIS A 276 7.21 2.43 -0.44
CA HIS A 276 8.27 1.94 -1.31
C HIS A 276 8.73 3.08 -2.21
N LYS A 277 10.04 3.22 -2.43
CA LYS A 277 10.57 4.19 -3.40
C LYS A 277 10.04 3.84 -4.79
N LYS A 278 9.69 4.83 -5.62
CA LYS A 278 9.46 4.58 -7.04
C LYS A 278 10.66 3.81 -7.57
N PRO A 279 10.47 2.62 -8.15
CA PRO A 279 11.59 1.93 -8.74
C PRO A 279 12.13 2.82 -9.87
N ILE A 280 13.39 3.22 -9.77
CA ILE A 280 14.10 3.88 -10.86
C ILE A 280 14.47 2.74 -11.82
N TYR A 281 13.57 2.41 -12.74
CA TYR A 281 13.91 1.52 -13.85
C TYR A 281 14.49 2.40 -14.97
N SER A 282 15.82 2.38 -15.09
CA SER A 282 16.54 2.91 -16.25
C SER A 282 16.51 1.92 -17.40
#